data_AF-A0A2D5BVD1-F1
#
_entry.id   AF-A0A2D5BVD1-F1
#
_cell.length_a   1.000
_cell.length_b   1.000
_cell.length_c   1.000
_cell.angle_alpha   90.00
_cell.angle_beta   90.00
_cell.angle_gamma   90.00
#
_symmetry.space_group_name_H-M   'P 1'
#
loop_
_entity.id
_entity.type
_entity.pdbx_description
1 polymer ?
#
loop_
_entity_poly.entity_id
_entity_poly.type
_entity_poly.pdbx_seq_one_letter_code
_entity_poly.pdbx_strand_id
1 'polypeptide(L)'
;YIVTNKHVVQPWKFDPELAAMEALGEVEIAKDSVLLAAWRSGQECMTIDRKPDFAIGFNTELGNLHLAGASPDSMVTRVTEIAGTGIDYAVHELDNNDVVILKVDTKDPLVPVPCSPFAGRTPIRKLDRVMALGFPRGQRGLEVGVAETSPSLGTVRKVEDTIHITASIIPGNSGGPVFNKGGKVVGIATRVYSETLGICLKIDHALGLLDDVRKKQAVAASAATSATPVADRQR
;
A
#
# COMPACT_ATOMS: atom_id res chain seq x y z
N TYR A 1 -2.13 3.76 11.49
CA TYR A 1 -1.34 3.34 10.32
C TYR A 1 -2.25 2.67 9.32
N ILE A 2 -2.07 2.98 8.04
CA ILE A 2 -2.67 2.27 6.92
C ILE A 2 -1.56 1.43 6.30
N VAL A 3 -1.89 0.19 5.94
CA VAL A 3 -1.00 -0.71 5.21
C VAL A 3 -1.59 -0.89 3.82
N THR A 4 -0.77 -0.73 2.79
CA THR A 4 -1.17 -0.94 1.40
C THR A 4 0.03 -1.39 0.58
N ASN A 5 -0.14 -1.52 -0.73
CA ASN A 5 0.96 -1.84 -1.63
C ASN A 5 1.77 -0.59 -2.02
N LYS A 6 3.06 -0.81 -2.27
CA LYS A 6 3.98 0.26 -2.69
C LYS A 6 3.59 0.77 -4.07
N HIS A 7 3.19 -0.10 -5.01
CA HIS A 7 2.78 0.31 -6.35
C HIS A 7 1.49 1.14 -6.39
N VAL A 8 0.67 1.10 -5.33
CA VAL A 8 -0.50 1.99 -5.21
C VAL A 8 -0.08 3.41 -4.83
N VAL A 9 0.96 3.54 -4.01
CA VAL A 9 1.42 4.83 -3.46
C VAL A 9 2.53 5.47 -4.31
N GLN A 10 3.33 4.64 -4.97
CA GLN A 10 4.46 5.06 -5.81
C GLN A 10 4.37 4.42 -7.20
N PRO A 11 3.26 4.57 -7.95
CA PRO A 11 3.02 3.85 -9.19
C PRO A 11 4.11 4.09 -10.25
N TRP A 12 4.70 5.29 -10.26
CA TRP A 12 5.78 5.65 -11.18
C TRP A 12 7.02 4.75 -11.09
N LYS A 13 7.28 4.14 -9.94
CA LYS A 13 8.40 3.20 -9.78
C LYS A 13 8.21 1.90 -10.55
N PHE A 14 6.95 1.56 -10.87
CA PHE A 14 6.56 0.26 -11.43
C PHE A 14 6.18 0.37 -12.91
N ASP A 15 6.21 1.56 -13.49
CA ASP A 15 5.84 1.80 -14.88
C ASP A 15 7.08 1.76 -15.79
N PRO A 16 7.20 0.73 -16.67
CA PRO A 16 8.38 0.59 -17.53
C PRO A 16 8.48 1.66 -18.61
N GLU A 17 7.35 2.17 -19.11
CA GLU A 17 7.33 3.18 -20.18
C GLU A 17 7.79 4.51 -19.61
N LEU A 18 7.26 4.90 -18.45
CA LEU A 18 7.66 6.11 -17.75
C LEU A 18 9.13 6.05 -17.32
N ALA A 19 9.61 4.91 -16.83
CA ALA A 19 11.02 4.72 -16.50
C ALA A 19 11.94 4.83 -17.73
N ALA A 20 11.51 4.34 -18.89
CA ALA A 20 12.25 4.50 -20.15
C ALA A 20 12.27 5.97 -20.63
N MET A 21 11.15 6.69 -20.48
CA MET A 21 11.08 8.12 -20.80
C MET A 21 11.95 8.99 -19.87
N GLU A 22 12.00 8.67 -18.57
CA GLU A 22 12.93 9.32 -17.63
C GLU A 22 14.40 9.03 -18.01
N ALA A 23 14.72 7.78 -18.38
CA ALA A 23 16.08 7.40 -18.80
C ALA A 23 16.53 8.13 -20.09
N LEU A 24 15.57 8.47 -20.97
CA LEU A 24 15.80 9.31 -22.15
C LEU A 24 15.91 10.81 -21.84
N GLY A 25 15.52 11.25 -20.64
CA GLY A 25 15.44 12.67 -20.30
C GLY A 25 14.24 13.40 -20.94
N GLU A 26 13.25 12.66 -21.45
CA GLU A 26 12.03 13.23 -22.07
C GLU A 26 11.01 13.67 -21.02
N VAL A 27 11.03 13.03 -19.85
CA VAL A 27 10.15 13.34 -18.71
C VAL A 27 11.00 13.39 -17.45
N GLU A 28 10.65 14.31 -16.54
CA GLU A 28 11.14 14.31 -15.16
C GLU A 28 9.92 14.18 -14.24
N ILE A 29 9.89 13.13 -13.42
CA ILE A 29 8.78 12.94 -12.48
C ILE A 29 9.06 13.74 -11.22
N ALA A 30 8.22 14.73 -10.96
CA ALA A 30 8.18 15.39 -9.66
C ALA A 30 7.61 14.41 -8.61
N LYS A 31 8.47 13.60 -8.00
CA LYS A 31 8.09 12.53 -7.05
C LYS A 31 7.29 13.06 -5.85
N ASP A 32 7.51 14.33 -5.49
CA ASP A 32 6.82 15.01 -4.39
C ASP A 32 5.52 15.71 -4.83
N SER A 33 5.18 15.71 -6.12
CA SER A 33 3.94 16.32 -6.63
C SER A 33 2.72 15.40 -6.53
N VAL A 34 2.85 14.21 -5.94
CA VAL A 34 1.76 13.24 -5.87
C VAL A 34 0.89 13.50 -4.64
N LEU A 35 -0.37 13.83 -4.89
CA LEU A 35 -1.41 13.87 -3.88
C LEU A 35 -1.83 12.44 -3.53
N LEU A 36 -1.59 12.04 -2.28
CA LEU A 36 -2.13 10.80 -1.73
C LEU A 36 -3.34 11.15 -0.87
N ALA A 37 -4.47 10.50 -1.13
CA ALA A 37 -5.69 10.68 -0.37
C ALA A 37 -6.33 9.34 0.00
N ALA A 38 -6.99 9.30 1.15
CA ALA A 38 -7.68 8.13 1.69
C ALA A 38 -8.95 8.55 2.45
N TRP A 39 -10.04 7.84 2.17
CA TRP A 39 -11.32 7.99 2.87
C TRP A 39 -11.64 6.72 3.65
N ARG A 40 -12.46 6.83 4.69
CA ARG A 40 -13.01 5.66 5.37
C ARG A 40 -14.00 4.95 4.43
N SER A 41 -14.06 3.62 4.51
CA SER A 41 -15.09 2.86 3.79
C SER A 41 -16.49 3.32 4.23
N GLY A 42 -17.38 3.53 3.27
CA GLY A 42 -18.75 4.03 3.47
C GLY A 42 -18.86 5.55 3.67
N GLN A 43 -17.75 6.29 3.63
CA GLN A 43 -17.78 7.75 3.69
C GLN A 43 -18.12 8.33 2.31
N GLU A 44 -18.91 9.40 2.27
CA GLU A 44 -19.00 10.27 1.09
C GLU A 44 -17.62 10.83 0.80
N CYS A 45 -17.17 10.72 -0.46
CA CYS A 45 -15.83 11.13 -0.87
C CYS A 45 -15.85 12.13 -2.03
N MET A 46 -17.03 12.60 -2.42
CA MET A 46 -17.23 13.48 -3.57
C MET A 46 -17.98 14.75 -3.18
N THR A 47 -17.62 15.86 -3.81
CA THR A 47 -18.37 17.11 -3.75
C THR A 47 -19.66 17.02 -4.58
N ILE A 48 -20.52 18.03 -4.44
CA ILE A 48 -21.74 18.17 -5.25
C ILE A 48 -21.46 18.16 -6.76
N ASP A 49 -20.29 18.64 -7.17
CA ASP A 49 -19.83 18.69 -8.57
C ASP A 49 -19.17 17.38 -9.04
N ARG A 50 -19.30 16.28 -8.28
CA ARG A 50 -18.69 14.97 -8.59
C ARG A 50 -17.17 15.03 -8.74
N LYS A 51 -16.50 15.81 -7.88
CA LYS A 51 -15.04 15.79 -7.74
C LYS A 51 -14.66 15.19 -6.39
N PRO A 52 -13.49 14.52 -6.26
CA PRO A 52 -13.01 14.07 -4.96
C PRO A 52 -12.99 15.23 -3.96
N ASP A 53 -13.59 15.04 -2.80
CA ASP A 53 -13.58 16.02 -1.72
C ASP A 53 -12.35 15.77 -0.84
N PHE A 54 -11.29 16.55 -1.08
CA PHE A 54 -10.04 16.47 -0.31
C PHE A 54 -10.11 17.20 1.04
N ALA A 55 -11.18 17.95 1.32
CA ALA A 55 -11.38 18.57 2.64
C ALA A 55 -11.82 17.52 3.68
N ILE A 56 -12.34 16.38 3.22
CA ILE A 56 -12.74 15.25 4.05
C ILE A 56 -11.78 14.08 3.86
N GLY A 57 -11.51 13.34 4.95
CA GLY A 57 -10.59 12.20 4.93
C GLY A 57 -9.14 12.57 5.27
N PHE A 58 -8.20 11.78 4.75
CA PHE A 58 -6.77 11.90 5.02
C PHE A 58 -6.01 12.12 3.72
N ASN A 59 -5.13 13.12 3.67
CA ASN A 59 -4.28 13.35 2.51
C ASN A 59 -3.00 14.11 2.85
N THR A 60 -2.08 14.12 1.90
CA THR A 60 -0.77 14.76 2.03
C THR A 60 -0.85 16.30 2.04
N GLU A 61 -1.81 16.90 1.34
CA GLU A 61 -2.02 18.36 1.31
C GLU A 61 -2.50 18.92 2.66
N LEU A 62 -3.42 18.22 3.34
CA LEU A 62 -3.85 18.54 4.70
C LEU A 62 -2.78 18.22 5.75
N GLY A 63 -1.69 17.54 5.35
CA GLY A 63 -0.63 17.13 6.26
C GLY A 63 -1.09 16.18 7.35
N ASN A 64 -2.15 15.39 7.11
CA ASN A 64 -2.67 14.40 8.06
C ASN A 64 -2.49 12.95 7.57
N LEU A 65 -1.86 12.76 6.41
CA LEU A 65 -1.42 11.48 5.86
C LEU A 65 0.06 11.58 5.49
N HIS A 66 0.86 10.62 5.95
CA HIS A 66 2.31 10.62 5.74
C HIS A 66 2.81 9.24 5.34
N LEU A 67 3.81 9.20 4.46
CA LEU A 67 4.58 7.99 4.23
C LEU A 67 5.44 7.70 5.47
N ALA A 68 5.15 6.61 6.17
CA ALA A 68 5.87 6.23 7.40
C ALA A 68 7.02 5.26 7.15
N GLY A 69 6.89 4.42 6.13
CA GLY A 69 7.93 3.50 5.70
C GLY A 69 7.49 2.68 4.50
N ALA A 70 8.45 2.22 3.72
CA ALA A 70 8.23 1.32 2.59
C ALA A 70 9.25 0.18 2.68
N SER A 71 8.87 -1.00 2.20
CA SER A 71 9.84 -2.09 2.00
C SER A 71 10.94 -1.64 1.04
N PRO A 72 12.15 -2.25 1.07
CA PRO A 72 13.24 -1.90 0.17
C PRO A 72 12.84 -1.93 -1.30
N ASP A 73 13.50 -1.14 -2.14
CA ASP A 73 13.25 -1.18 -3.57
C ASP A 73 13.94 -2.39 -4.21
N SER A 74 13.24 -3.06 -5.13
CA SER A 74 13.73 -4.22 -5.89
C SER A 74 13.84 -3.83 -7.36
N MET A 75 14.93 -3.14 -7.71
CA MET A 75 15.11 -2.56 -9.04
C MET A 75 15.76 -3.56 -10.00
N VAL A 76 15.21 -3.67 -11.21
CA VAL A 76 15.82 -4.41 -12.32
C VAL A 76 16.09 -3.49 -13.50
N THR A 77 17.25 -3.66 -14.11
CA THR A 77 17.57 -3.04 -15.39
C THR A 77 16.89 -3.80 -16.50
N ARG A 78 16.19 -3.08 -17.36
CA ARG A 78 15.60 -3.57 -18.60
C ARG A 78 16.16 -2.80 -19.77
N VAL A 79 16.07 -3.42 -20.95
CA VAL A 79 16.48 -2.81 -22.21
C VAL A 79 15.23 -2.68 -23.07
N THR A 80 15.04 -1.49 -23.64
CA THR A 80 14.08 -1.25 -24.72
C THR A 80 14.81 -0.61 -25.89
N GLU A 81 14.22 -0.66 -27.08
CA GLU A 81 14.78 -0.02 -28.27
C GLU A 81 13.86 1.10 -28.72
N ILE A 82 14.38 2.32 -28.79
CA ILE A 82 13.66 3.49 -29.30
C ILE A 82 14.49 4.08 -30.44
N ALA A 83 13.89 4.17 -31.62
CA ALA A 83 14.52 4.69 -32.83
C ALA A 83 15.90 4.05 -33.16
N GLY A 84 16.05 2.73 -32.94
CA GLY A 84 17.30 2.01 -33.23
C GLY A 84 18.36 2.10 -32.14
N THR A 85 18.07 2.79 -31.02
CA THR A 85 18.97 2.92 -29.88
C THR A 85 18.45 2.08 -28.72
N GLY A 86 19.29 1.16 -28.23
CA GLY A 86 19.03 0.43 -26.99
C GLY A 86 19.16 1.35 -25.78
N ILE A 87 18.13 1.38 -24.94
CA ILE A 87 18.06 2.21 -23.74
C ILE A 87 17.90 1.31 -22.54
N ASP A 88 18.84 1.45 -21.61
CA ASP A 88 18.80 0.80 -20.31
C ASP A 88 17.99 1.67 -19.35
N TYR A 89 17.00 1.08 -18.68
CA TYR A 89 16.22 1.76 -17.66
C TYR A 89 15.98 0.86 -16.46
N ALA A 90 15.91 1.46 -15.27
CA ALA A 90 15.66 0.73 -14.03
C ALA A 90 14.19 0.85 -13.64
N VAL A 91 13.53 -0.29 -13.41
CA VAL A 91 12.13 -0.35 -12.96
C VAL A 91 12.03 -1.25 -11.73
N HIS A 92 11.15 -0.91 -10.80
CA HIS A 92 10.90 -1.75 -9.63
C HIS A 92 10.10 -2.99 -10.04
N GLU A 93 10.54 -4.17 -9.65
CA GLU A 93 9.78 -5.40 -9.84
C GLU A 93 8.60 -5.49 -8.90
N LEU A 94 7.46 -5.94 -9.40
CA LEU A 94 6.32 -6.21 -8.52
C LEU A 94 6.54 -7.53 -7.77
N ASP A 95 7.34 -7.49 -6.69
CA ASP A 95 7.78 -8.63 -5.88
C ASP A 95 7.20 -8.61 -4.45
N ASN A 96 7.82 -9.35 -3.53
CA ASN A 96 7.38 -9.41 -2.12
C ASN A 96 7.70 -8.13 -1.32
N ASN A 97 8.44 -7.17 -1.90
CA ASN A 97 8.74 -5.87 -1.31
C ASN A 97 7.71 -4.79 -1.71
N ASP A 98 6.54 -5.20 -2.18
CA ASP A 98 5.44 -4.31 -2.53
C ASP A 98 4.56 -3.97 -1.30
N VAL A 99 5.18 -3.49 -0.21
CA VAL A 99 4.46 -3.05 1.00
C VAL A 99 4.87 -1.64 1.39
N VAL A 100 3.88 -0.84 1.78
CA VAL A 100 4.06 0.51 2.29
C VAL A 100 3.17 0.76 3.50
N ILE A 101 3.69 1.52 4.46
CA ILE A 101 3.01 1.95 5.68
C ILE A 101 2.79 3.45 5.60
N LEU A 102 1.53 3.86 5.68
CA LEU A 102 1.14 5.26 5.83
C LEU A 102 0.76 5.55 7.28
N LYS A 103 1.20 6.67 7.82
CA LYS A 103 0.75 7.20 9.10
C LYS A 103 -0.40 8.16 8.85
N VAL A 104 -1.45 8.02 9.66
CA VAL A 104 -2.59 8.93 9.66
C VAL A 104 -2.56 9.66 10.99
N ASP A 105 -2.63 10.98 10.94
CA ASP A 105 -2.76 11.84 12.10
C ASP A 105 -4.22 12.26 12.25
N THR A 106 -4.87 11.73 13.28
CA THR A 106 -6.29 11.96 13.52
C THR A 106 -6.60 11.97 15.01
N LYS A 107 -7.60 12.77 15.40
CA LYS A 107 -8.13 12.80 16.76
C LYS A 107 -9.09 11.64 17.02
N ASP A 108 -9.67 11.08 15.96
CA ASP A 108 -10.59 9.96 16.06
C ASP A 108 -9.81 8.66 16.26
N PRO A 109 -10.14 7.85 17.28
CA PRO A 109 -9.48 6.58 17.47
C PRO A 109 -9.78 5.63 16.30
N LEU A 110 -8.73 5.16 15.63
CA LEU A 110 -8.82 4.11 14.62
C LEU A 110 -8.66 2.75 15.31
N VAL A 111 -9.63 1.84 15.10
CA VAL A 111 -9.55 0.47 15.60
C VAL A 111 -8.75 -0.39 14.61
N PRO A 112 -7.60 -0.96 15.00
CA PRO A 112 -6.83 -1.82 14.12
C PRO A 112 -7.60 -3.09 13.77
N VAL A 113 -7.51 -3.50 12.50
CA VAL A 113 -8.09 -4.77 12.05
C VAL A 113 -7.25 -5.93 12.61
N PRO A 114 -7.86 -6.95 13.23
CA PRO A 114 -7.10 -8.06 13.78
C PRO A 114 -6.38 -8.83 12.67
N CYS A 115 -5.14 -9.22 12.93
CA CYS A 115 -4.30 -9.96 11.99
C CYS A 115 -4.10 -11.42 12.45
N SER A 116 -3.86 -12.32 11.51
CA SER A 116 -3.53 -13.72 11.75
C SER A 116 -2.23 -14.07 11.03
N PRO A 117 -1.06 -13.77 11.65
CA PRO A 117 0.24 -14.04 11.05
C PRO A 117 0.49 -15.53 10.88
N PHE A 118 1.40 -15.89 9.96
CA PHE A 118 1.67 -17.28 9.63
C PHE A 118 2.41 -18.04 10.73
N ALA A 119 3.22 -17.35 11.53
CA ALA A 119 3.81 -17.91 12.75
C ALA A 119 2.81 -18.01 13.92
N GLY A 120 1.54 -17.62 13.71
CA GLY A 120 0.49 -17.65 14.71
C GLY A 120 -0.11 -19.05 14.96
N ARG A 121 -1.07 -19.12 15.90
CA ARG A 121 -1.74 -20.37 16.29
C ARG A 121 -2.65 -20.96 15.22
N THR A 122 -3.19 -20.11 14.34
CA THR A 122 -4.17 -20.48 13.30
C THR A 122 -3.76 -19.91 11.95
N PRO A 123 -2.65 -20.37 11.35
CA PRO A 123 -2.24 -19.91 10.03
C PRO A 123 -3.25 -20.36 8.97
N ILE A 124 -3.40 -19.55 7.93
CA ILE A 124 -4.23 -19.89 6.77
C ILE A 124 -3.60 -21.08 6.02
N ARG A 125 -4.44 -21.98 5.52
CA ARG A 125 -4.04 -23.21 4.84
C ARG A 125 -4.68 -23.31 3.48
N LYS A 126 -4.14 -24.21 2.64
CA LYS A 126 -4.77 -24.57 1.37
C LYS A 126 -6.23 -24.99 1.61
N LEU A 127 -7.12 -24.57 0.72
CA LEU A 127 -8.57 -24.77 0.78
C LEU A 127 -9.32 -23.93 1.82
N ASP A 128 -8.64 -23.08 2.61
CA ASP A 128 -9.36 -22.15 3.46
C ASP A 128 -10.07 -21.09 2.61
N ARG A 129 -11.30 -20.76 3.01
CA ARG A 129 -12.07 -19.68 2.38
C ARG A 129 -11.52 -18.33 2.84
N VAL A 130 -11.42 -17.41 1.89
CA VAL A 130 -10.91 -16.06 2.09
C VAL A 130 -11.81 -15.04 1.41
N MET A 131 -11.71 -13.80 1.87
CA MET A 131 -12.39 -12.65 1.29
C MET A 131 -11.38 -11.52 1.12
N ALA A 132 -11.10 -11.13 -0.11
CA ALA A 132 -10.36 -9.90 -0.39
C ALA A 132 -11.36 -8.72 -0.40
N LEU A 133 -11.03 -7.63 0.28
CA LEU A 133 -11.78 -6.37 0.18
C LEU A 133 -10.97 -5.37 -0.63
N GLY A 134 -11.63 -4.65 -1.52
CA GLY A 134 -11.00 -3.58 -2.28
C GLY A 134 -12.04 -2.69 -2.94
N PHE A 135 -11.58 -1.77 -3.78
CA PHE A 135 -12.41 -0.84 -4.54
C PHE A 135 -12.28 -1.19 -6.03
N PRO A 136 -12.88 -2.30 -6.50
CA PRO A 136 -12.70 -2.77 -7.86
C PRO A 136 -13.12 -1.68 -8.85
N ARG A 137 -12.19 -1.31 -9.74
CA ARG A 137 -12.34 -0.18 -10.67
C ARG A 137 -12.68 1.12 -9.92
N GLY A 138 -11.84 1.55 -8.98
CA GLY A 138 -12.05 2.74 -8.12
C GLY A 138 -12.58 4.01 -8.81
N GLN A 139 -12.32 4.20 -10.10
CA GLN A 139 -12.98 5.23 -10.94
C GLN A 139 -14.52 5.17 -10.89
N ARG A 140 -15.13 3.98 -10.88
CA ARG A 140 -16.59 3.82 -10.77
C ARG A 140 -17.12 4.14 -9.37
N GLY A 141 -16.31 3.95 -8.32
CA GLY A 141 -16.65 4.39 -6.97
C GLY A 141 -16.73 5.92 -6.85
N LEU A 142 -15.82 6.61 -7.54
CA LEU A 142 -15.87 8.07 -7.70
C LEU A 142 -17.15 8.51 -8.46
N GLU A 143 -17.58 7.76 -9.48
CA GLU A 143 -18.83 8.07 -10.20
C GLU A 143 -20.07 8.04 -9.28
N VAL A 144 -20.14 7.06 -8.37
CA VAL A 144 -21.32 6.87 -7.49
C VAL A 144 -21.32 7.85 -6.31
N GLY A 145 -20.16 8.30 -5.83
CA GLY A 145 -20.03 9.34 -4.79
C GLY A 145 -19.64 8.83 -3.40
N VAL A 146 -19.60 7.52 -3.21
CA VAL A 146 -19.33 6.87 -1.92
C VAL A 146 -18.15 5.91 -2.06
N ALA A 147 -17.21 5.98 -1.12
CA ALA A 147 -16.09 5.04 -1.06
C ALA A 147 -16.55 3.69 -0.52
N GLU A 148 -17.21 2.87 -1.36
CA GLU A 148 -17.67 1.52 -0.98
C GLU A 148 -16.71 0.41 -1.40
N THR A 149 -16.28 -0.40 -0.43
CA THR A 149 -15.50 -1.61 -0.68
C THR A 149 -16.39 -2.73 -1.20
N SER A 150 -15.88 -3.54 -2.13
CA SER A 150 -16.55 -4.74 -2.62
C SER A 150 -15.81 -6.01 -2.19
N PRO A 151 -16.51 -7.04 -1.70
CA PRO A 151 -15.90 -8.32 -1.34
C PRO A 151 -15.68 -9.23 -2.55
N SER A 152 -14.48 -9.77 -2.67
CA SER A 152 -14.12 -10.84 -3.61
C SER A 152 -13.88 -12.13 -2.84
N LEU A 153 -14.80 -13.08 -2.94
CA LEU A 153 -14.72 -14.37 -2.25
C LEU A 153 -13.89 -15.37 -3.04
N GLY A 154 -13.07 -16.15 -2.33
CA GLY A 154 -12.28 -17.20 -2.94
C GLY A 154 -11.76 -18.20 -1.92
N THR A 155 -10.81 -19.01 -2.37
CA THR A 155 -10.22 -20.09 -1.61
C THR A 155 -8.71 -20.09 -1.81
N VAL A 156 -7.94 -20.39 -0.76
CA VAL A 156 -6.48 -20.52 -0.87
C VAL A 156 -6.11 -21.72 -1.74
N ARG A 157 -5.28 -21.48 -2.77
CA ARG A 157 -4.75 -22.50 -3.67
C ARG A 157 -3.36 -22.97 -3.29
N LYS A 158 -2.52 -22.04 -2.88
CA LYS A 158 -1.12 -22.26 -2.55
C LYS A 158 -0.70 -21.27 -1.48
N VAL A 159 0.17 -21.71 -0.59
CA VAL A 159 0.86 -20.87 0.38
C VAL A 159 2.34 -21.20 0.24
N GLU A 160 3.12 -20.23 -0.22
CA GLU A 160 4.59 -20.28 -0.23
C GLU A 160 5.09 -19.01 0.44
N ASP A 161 5.89 -18.17 -0.21
CA ASP A 161 6.22 -16.83 0.28
C ASP A 161 5.05 -15.85 0.11
N THR A 162 4.10 -16.17 -0.77
CA THR A 162 2.84 -15.46 -0.97
C THR A 162 1.64 -16.39 -0.78
N ILE A 163 0.44 -15.82 -0.78
CA ILE A 163 -0.84 -16.53 -0.73
C ILE A 163 -1.48 -16.44 -2.11
N HIS A 164 -1.77 -17.58 -2.72
CA HIS A 164 -2.51 -17.62 -3.99
C HIS A 164 -3.97 -17.93 -3.70
N ILE A 165 -4.91 -17.15 -4.22
CA ILE A 165 -6.34 -17.27 -3.92
C ILE A 165 -7.18 -17.35 -5.20
N THR A 166 -8.26 -18.13 -5.19
CA THR A 166 -9.23 -18.21 -6.30
C THR A 166 -10.25 -17.08 -6.28
N ALA A 167 -9.83 -15.86 -5.96
CA ALA A 167 -10.67 -14.68 -6.02
C ALA A 167 -10.21 -13.82 -7.19
N SER A 168 -11.15 -13.18 -7.88
CA SER A 168 -10.83 -12.19 -8.90
C SER A 168 -10.15 -11.00 -8.23
N ILE A 169 -8.83 -10.91 -8.41
CA ILE A 169 -8.07 -9.70 -8.12
C ILE A 169 -8.09 -8.89 -9.42
N ILE A 170 -8.60 -7.68 -9.33
CA ILE A 170 -8.69 -6.74 -10.45
C ILE A 170 -8.16 -5.38 -9.97
N PRO A 171 -7.81 -4.46 -10.87
CA PRO A 171 -7.39 -3.12 -10.49
C PRO A 171 -8.34 -2.49 -9.46
N GLY A 172 -7.78 -1.97 -8.37
CA GLY A 172 -8.52 -1.44 -7.22
C GLY A 172 -8.66 -2.40 -6.03
N ASN A 173 -8.37 -3.70 -6.19
CA ASN A 173 -8.21 -4.61 -5.06
C ASN A 173 -6.78 -4.60 -4.48
N SER A 174 -5.80 -4.17 -5.26
CA SER A 174 -4.41 -4.04 -4.80
C SER A 174 -4.30 -3.11 -3.60
N GLY A 175 -3.56 -3.54 -2.59
CA GLY A 175 -3.40 -2.87 -1.31
C GLY A 175 -4.49 -3.22 -0.29
N GLY A 176 -5.56 -3.88 -0.73
CA GLY A 176 -6.69 -4.27 0.10
C GLY A 176 -6.41 -5.49 0.99
N PRO A 177 -7.07 -5.59 2.16
CA PRO A 177 -6.89 -6.70 3.07
C PRO A 177 -7.55 -7.99 2.57
N VAL A 178 -6.94 -9.13 2.88
CA VAL A 178 -7.50 -10.46 2.67
C VAL A 178 -7.83 -11.10 4.01
N PHE A 179 -9.11 -11.36 4.23
CA PHE A 179 -9.65 -11.92 5.47
C PHE A 179 -9.79 -13.44 5.39
N ASN A 180 -9.53 -14.10 6.51
CA ASN A 180 -9.98 -15.47 6.74
C ASN A 180 -11.42 -15.49 7.31
N LYS A 181 -11.99 -16.70 7.44
CA LYS A 181 -13.35 -16.89 8.03
C LYS A 181 -13.53 -16.32 9.44
N GLY A 182 -12.45 -16.13 10.19
CA GLY A 182 -12.48 -15.56 11.54
C GLY A 182 -12.42 -14.04 11.56
N GLY A 183 -12.54 -13.37 10.42
CA GLY A 183 -12.48 -11.91 10.34
C GLY A 183 -11.08 -11.33 10.58
N LYS A 184 -10.02 -12.15 10.46
CA LYS A 184 -8.64 -11.71 10.63
C LYS A 184 -7.94 -11.57 9.29
N VAL A 185 -7.13 -10.53 9.16
CA VAL A 185 -6.30 -10.30 7.97
C VAL A 185 -5.16 -11.31 7.94
N VAL A 186 -5.06 -12.05 6.83
CA VAL A 186 -3.99 -13.02 6.56
C VAL A 186 -3.02 -12.54 5.49
N GLY A 187 -3.42 -11.56 4.68
CA GLY A 187 -2.59 -11.00 3.64
C GLY A 187 -3.12 -9.71 3.04
N ILE A 188 -2.40 -9.22 2.04
CA ILE A 188 -2.66 -7.98 1.29
C ILE A 188 -2.74 -8.36 -0.18
N ALA A 189 -3.87 -8.13 -0.83
CA ALA A 189 -4.01 -8.38 -2.27
C ALA A 189 -3.03 -7.48 -3.04
N THR A 190 -2.26 -8.04 -3.99
CA THR A 190 -1.21 -7.28 -4.70
C THR A 190 -1.37 -7.35 -6.22
N ARG A 191 -1.35 -8.56 -6.80
CA ARG A 191 -1.25 -8.73 -8.25
C ARG A 191 -2.07 -9.91 -8.75
N VAL A 192 -2.37 -9.87 -10.04
CA VAL A 192 -3.08 -10.93 -10.76
C VAL A 192 -2.05 -11.93 -11.27
N TYR A 193 -2.27 -13.22 -11.02
CA TYR A 193 -1.48 -14.29 -11.65
C TYR A 193 -2.17 -14.80 -12.92
N SER A 194 -3.49 -14.97 -12.86
CA SER A 194 -4.34 -15.30 -14.02
C SER A 194 -5.77 -14.82 -13.76
N GLU A 195 -6.65 -14.93 -14.77
CA GLU A 195 -8.05 -14.48 -14.69
C GLU A 195 -8.81 -14.95 -13.42
N THR A 196 -8.43 -16.12 -12.89
CA THR A 196 -9.07 -16.74 -11.73
C THR A 196 -8.15 -16.90 -10.52
N LEU A 197 -6.91 -16.40 -10.60
CA LEU A 197 -5.92 -16.54 -9.54
C LEU A 197 -5.26 -15.20 -9.19
N GLY A 198 -5.49 -14.77 -7.95
CA GLY A 198 -4.82 -13.63 -7.34
C GLY A 198 -3.63 -14.04 -6.49
N ILE A 199 -2.66 -13.15 -6.38
CA ILE A 199 -1.54 -13.24 -5.44
C ILE A 199 -1.73 -12.19 -4.35
N CYS A 200 -1.49 -12.60 -3.12
CA CYS A 200 -1.52 -11.75 -1.95
C CYS A 200 -0.22 -11.89 -1.17
N LEU A 201 0.34 -10.78 -0.72
CA LEU A 201 1.46 -10.79 0.22
C LEU A 201 0.96 -11.28 1.58
N LYS A 202 1.76 -12.07 2.29
CA LYS A 202 1.44 -12.44 3.67
C LYS A 202 1.41 -11.20 4.55
N ILE A 203 0.52 -11.18 5.54
CA ILE A 203 0.42 -10.07 6.49
C ILE A 203 1.73 -9.84 7.27
N ASP A 204 2.54 -10.88 7.44
CA ASP A 204 3.84 -10.85 8.10
C ASP A 204 4.82 -9.83 7.47
N HIS A 205 4.79 -9.63 6.15
CA HIS A 205 5.63 -8.61 5.49
C HIS A 205 5.32 -7.21 6.01
N ALA A 206 4.02 -6.90 6.17
CA ALA A 206 3.59 -5.61 6.71
C ALA A 206 3.82 -5.48 8.21
N LEU A 207 3.65 -6.56 8.98
CA LEU A 207 3.92 -6.54 10.41
C LEU A 207 5.41 -6.30 10.69
N GLY A 208 6.31 -6.99 9.96
CA GLY A 208 7.75 -6.75 10.06
C GLY A 208 8.14 -5.32 9.71
N LEU A 209 7.62 -4.78 8.60
CA LEU A 209 7.87 -3.39 8.22
C LEU A 209 7.33 -2.39 9.25
N LEU A 210 6.14 -2.64 9.80
CA LEU A 210 5.54 -1.79 10.83
C LEU A 210 6.38 -1.77 12.12
N ASP A 211 6.93 -2.92 12.52
CA ASP A 211 7.83 -3.00 13.67
C ASP A 211 9.11 -2.19 13.43
N ASP A 212 9.68 -2.23 12.23
CA ASP A 212 10.85 -1.44 11.88
C ASP A 212 10.57 0.07 11.86
N VAL A 213 9.41 0.48 11.33
CA VAL A 213 8.93 1.88 11.40
C VAL A 213 8.84 2.33 12.87
N ARG A 214 8.25 1.51 13.74
CA ARG A 214 8.12 1.83 15.17
C ARG A 214 9.46 1.91 15.89
N LYS A 215 10.40 1.00 15.60
CA LYS A 215 11.76 1.05 16.16
C LYS A 215 12.47 2.33 15.76
N LYS A 216 12.43 2.71 14.48
CA LYS A 216 13.04 3.95 13.99
C LYS A 216 12.47 5.19 14.68
N GLN A 217 11.15 5.24 14.85
CA GLN A 217 10.49 6.33 15.57
C GLN A 217 10.91 6.39 17.06
N ALA A 218 11.01 5.24 17.73
CA ALA A 218 11.45 5.18 19.12
C ALA A 218 12.90 5.68 19.29
N VAL A 219 13.79 5.31 18.37
CA VAL A 219 15.18 5.79 18.35
C VAL A 219 15.23 7.31 18.13
N ALA A 220 14.47 7.83 17.16
CA ALA A 220 14.40 9.27 16.90
C ALA A 220 13.85 10.07 18.09
N ALA A 221 12.81 9.56 18.76
CA ALA A 221 12.24 10.20 19.96
C ALA A 221 13.23 10.22 21.14
N SER A 222 13.98 9.14 21.32
CA SER A 222 15.04 9.06 22.34
C SER A 222 16.16 10.08 22.08
N ALA A 223 16.61 10.19 20.83
CA ALA A 223 17.64 11.16 20.42
C ALA A 223 17.17 12.62 20.56
N ALA A 224 15.90 12.91 20.27
CA ALA A 224 15.33 14.24 20.47
C ALA A 224 15.23 14.62 21.97
N THR A 225 14.96 13.64 22.84
CA THR A 225 14.86 13.87 24.29
C THR A 225 16.23 14.13 24.91
N SER A 226 17.29 13.44 24.46
CA SER A 226 18.67 13.64 24.94
C SER A 226 19.34 14.91 24.40
N ALA A 227 18.80 15.53 23.35
CA ALA A 227 19.30 16.77 22.77
C ALA A 227 18.74 18.05 23.42
N THR A 228 17.87 17.94 24.44
CA THR A 228 17.38 19.12 25.18
C THR A 228 18.54 19.74 26.00
N PRO A 229 18.95 21.00 25.77
CA PRO A 229 20.07 21.57 26.51
C PRO A 229 19.68 21.71 27.98
N VAL A 230 20.61 21.35 28.88
CA VAL A 230 20.57 21.74 30.28
C VAL A 230 20.48 23.26 30.30
N ALA A 231 19.33 23.79 30.72
CA ALA A 231 19.16 25.23 30.89
C ALA A 231 20.26 25.74 31.83
N ASP A 232 21.05 26.67 31.30
CA ASP A 232 22.15 27.33 31.98
C ASP A 232 21.60 28.08 33.20
N ARG A 233 21.71 27.46 34.38
CA ARG A 233 21.52 28.16 35.66
C ARG A 233 22.81 28.88 36.00
N GLN A 234 22.96 30.10 35.48
CA GLN A 234 23.82 31.12 36.08
C GLN A 234 22.88 32.23 36.59
N ARG A 235 22.67 32.25 37.92
CA ARG A 235 23.28 33.16 38.91
C ARG A 235 22.71 34.58 38.84
#